data_AF-A0A317YKM6-F1
#
_entry.id   AF-A0A317YKM6-F1
#
_cell.length_a   1.000
_cell.length_b   1.000
_cell.length_c   1.000
_cell.angle_alpha   90.00
_cell.angle_beta   90.00
_cell.angle_gamma   90.00
#
_symmetry.space_group_name_H-M   'P 1'
#
loop_
_entity.id
_entity.type
_entity.pdbx_description
1 polymer ?
#
loop_
_entity_poly.entity_id
_entity_poly.type
_entity_poly.pdbx_seq_one_letter_code
_entity_poly.pdbx_strand_id
1 'polypeptide(L)'
;FLHDAFFFINIAEIILFIEKQYGIDEKLQWKWVKGIIEAYQEAFPELNNYQHFDLFEPTIQVEKLTTRRLLSDSELRIHHVTNPLGVGGITDATTISET
;
A
#
# COMPACT_ATOMS: atom_id res chain seq x y z
N PHE A 1 8.31 7.63 0.33
CA PHE A 1 9.32 6.72 -0.27
C PHE A 1 9.01 5.26 0.02
N LEU A 2 8.96 4.79 1.28
CA LEU A 2 8.75 3.36 1.59
C LEU A 2 7.43 2.80 1.01
N HIS A 3 6.30 3.48 1.23
CA HIS A 3 5.01 3.08 0.64
C HIS A 3 5.02 3.02 -0.89
N ASP A 4 5.62 4.02 -1.52
CA ASP A 4 5.65 4.15 -2.98
C ASP A 4 6.62 3.14 -3.61
N ALA A 5 7.90 3.20 -3.26
CA ALA A 5 8.94 2.41 -3.91
C ALA A 5 8.93 0.94 -3.50
N PHE A 6 8.76 0.64 -2.20
CA PHE A 6 8.86 -0.73 -1.71
C PHE A 6 7.51 -1.44 -1.79
N PHE A 7 6.46 -0.91 -1.16
CA PHE A 7 5.17 -1.61 -1.17
C PHE A 7 4.45 -1.53 -2.51
N PHE A 8 4.30 -0.33 -3.07
CA PHE A 8 3.47 -0.11 -4.25
C PHE A 8 4.15 -0.54 -5.56
N ILE A 9 5.44 -0.21 -5.76
CA ILE A 9 6.15 -0.58 -7.00
C ILE A 9 6.72 -2.00 -6.97
N ASN A 10 7.14 -2.49 -5.80
CA ASN A 10 7.86 -3.78 -5.71
C ASN A 10 6.99 -4.92 -5.17
N ILE A 11 6.53 -4.82 -3.92
CA ILE A 11 5.78 -5.91 -3.28
C ILE A 11 4.44 -6.17 -3.97
N ALA A 12 3.75 -5.13 -4.44
CA ALA A 12 2.49 -5.31 -5.17
C ALA A 12 2.67 -6.17 -6.44
N GLU A 13 3.76 -6.00 -7.19
CA GLU A 13 4.03 -6.81 -8.39
C GLU A 13 4.24 -8.29 -8.04
N ILE A 14 4.90 -8.58 -6.91
CA ILE A 14 5.08 -9.94 -6.41
C ILE A 14 3.72 -10.54 -6.02
N ILE A 15 2.88 -9.78 -5.31
CA ILE A 15 1.55 -10.22 -4.88
C ILE A 15 0.65 -10.53 -6.08
N LEU A 16 0.61 -9.63 -7.07
CA LEU A 16 -0.14 -9.81 -8.31
C LEU A 16 0.38 -11.00 -9.12
N PHE A 17 1.71 -11.19 -9.17
CA PHE A 17 2.30 -12.35 -9.80
C PHE A 17 1.84 -13.65 -9.11
N ILE A 18 1.89 -13.68 -7.78
CA ILE A 18 1.52 -14.87 -7.02
C ILE A 18 0.04 -15.19 -7.18
N GLU A 19 -0.83 -14.18 -7.14
CA GLU A 19 -2.26 -14.35 -7.39
C GLU A 19 -2.52 -14.94 -8.78
N LYS A 20 -1.88 -14.37 -9.80
CA LYS A 20 -2.04 -14.81 -11.19
C LYS A 20 -1.54 -16.23 -11.44
N GLN A 21 -0.42 -16.62 -10.85
CA GLN A 21 0.23 -17.91 -11.13
C GLN A 21 -0.22 -19.04 -10.17
N TYR A 22 -0.60 -18.70 -8.95
CA TYR A 22 -0.87 -19.67 -7.89
C TYR A 22 -2.26 -19.53 -7.27
N GLY A 23 -3.06 -18.53 -7.67
CA GLY A 23 -4.45 -18.38 -7.22
C GLY A 23 -4.60 -17.95 -5.76
N ILE A 24 -3.56 -17.36 -5.16
CA ILE A 24 -3.61 -16.85 -3.78
C ILE A 24 -4.14 -15.42 -3.82
N ASP A 25 -5.29 -15.18 -3.19
CA ASP A 25 -5.96 -13.88 -3.13
C ASP A 25 -5.03 -12.75 -2.66
N GLU A 26 -5.03 -11.64 -3.39
CA GLU A 26 -4.22 -10.45 -3.08
C GLU A 26 -4.44 -9.96 -1.63
N LYS A 27 -5.69 -9.90 -1.15
CA LYS A 27 -6.00 -9.37 0.19
C LYS A 27 -5.43 -10.27 1.28
N LEU A 28 -5.48 -11.59 1.08
CA LEU A 28 -4.86 -12.55 1.98
C LEU A 28 -3.34 -12.36 2.03
N GLN A 29 -2.69 -12.13 0.88
CA GLN A 29 -1.25 -11.88 0.83
C GLN A 29 -0.88 -10.59 1.58
N TRP A 30 -1.61 -9.49 1.38
CA TRP A 30 -1.40 -8.24 2.13
C TRP A 30 -1.63 -8.40 3.64
N LYS A 31 -2.58 -9.25 4.07
CA LYS A 31 -2.73 -9.61 5.50
C LYS A 31 -1.49 -10.29 6.06
N TRP A 32 -0.83 -11.16 5.29
CA TRP A 32 0.44 -11.76 5.73
C TRP A 32 1.55 -10.72 5.86
N VAL A 33 1.68 -9.81 4.89
CA VAL A 33 2.65 -8.71 4.95
C VAL A 33 2.41 -7.86 6.19
N LYS A 34 1.15 -7.47 6.45
CA LYS A 34 0.76 -6.74 7.66
C LYS A 34 1.16 -7.49 8.93
N GLY A 35 0.83 -8.77 9.03
CA GLY A 35 1.14 -9.59 10.20
C GLY A 35 2.64 -9.69 10.48
N ILE A 36 3.50 -9.72 9.46
CA ILE A 36 4.96 -9.70 9.63
C ILE A 36 5.43 -8.37 10.24
N ILE A 37 4.85 -7.25 9.80
CA ILE A 37 5.19 -5.92 10.33
C ILE A 37 4.72 -5.79 11.79
N GLU A 38 3.49 -6.21 12.08
CA GLU A 38 2.93 -6.20 13.43
C GLU A 38 3.79 -7.05 14.38
N ALA A 39 4.16 -8.27 13.97
CA ALA A 39 5.05 -9.13 14.76
C ALA A 39 6.42 -8.50 15.01
N TYR A 40 6.96 -7.74 14.05
CA TYR A 40 8.19 -6.98 14.27
C TYR A 40 8.00 -5.86 15.28
N GLN A 41 6.92 -5.08 15.18
CA GLN A 41 6.63 -4.00 16.12
C GLN A 41 6.41 -4.52 17.55
N GLU A 42 5.75 -5.67 17.70
CA GLU A 42 5.56 -6.36 18.98
C GLU A 42 6.88 -6.86 19.58
N ALA A 43 7.83 -7.31 18.74
CA ALA A 43 9.14 -7.76 19.20
C ALA A 43 10.06 -6.61 19.64
N PHE A 44 9.81 -5.38 19.17
CA PHE A 44 10.61 -4.18 19.46
C PHE A 44 9.73 -2.98 19.82
N PRO A 45 8.95 -3.04 20.92
CA PRO A 45 7.99 -2.00 21.29
C PRO A 45 8.64 -0.67 21.71
N GLU A 46 9.93 -0.68 22.06
CA GLU A 46 10.69 0.48 22.54
C GLU A 46 11.12 1.45 21.42
N LEU A 47 10.93 1.11 20.15
CA LEU A 47 11.30 1.97 19.04
C LEU A 47 10.27 3.12 18.88
N ASN A 48 10.72 4.35 19.10
CA ASN A 48 9.87 5.56 19.12
C ASN A 48 9.31 6.01 17.75
N ASN A 49 9.71 5.33 16.67
CA ASN A 49 9.51 5.84 15.31
C ASN A 49 8.20 5.37 14.67
N TYR A 50 7.49 4.40 15.25
CA TYR A 50 6.27 3.84 14.64
C TYR A 50 5.16 4.88 14.46
N GLN A 51 5.00 5.79 15.41
CA GLN A 51 4.00 6.87 15.29
C GLN A 51 4.36 7.92 14.22
N HIS A 52 5.66 8.13 13.99
CA HIS A 52 6.14 9.10 12.99
C HIS A 52 6.12 8.54 11.57
N PHE A 53 6.16 7.21 11.45
CA PHE A 53 6.16 6.48 10.18
C PHE A 53 5.10 5.37 10.22
N ASP A 54 3.85 5.78 10.45
CA ASP A 54 2.74 4.83 10.50
C ASP A 54 2.52 4.19 9.12
N LEU A 55 2.75 2.88 9.05
CA LEU A 55 2.60 2.09 7.83
C LEU A 55 1.15 1.63 7.58
N PHE A 56 0.26 1.86 8.53
CA PHE A 56 -1.13 1.40 8.51
C PHE A 56 -2.13 2.53 8.28
N GLU A 57 -1.65 3.73 7.94
CA GLU A 57 -2.50 4.83 7.48
C GLU A 57 -3.40 4.35 6.31
N PRO A 58 -4.72 4.66 6.30
CA PRO A 58 -5.65 4.12 5.30
C PRO A 58 -5.34 4.52 3.85
N THR A 59 -4.64 5.64 3.66
CA THR A 59 -4.27 6.17 2.35
C THR A 59 -2.80 6.55 2.31
N ILE A 60 -2.15 6.34 1.17
CA ILE A 60 -0.74 6.69 0.94
C ILE A 60 -0.61 7.62 -0.27
N GLN A 61 0.46 8.40 -0.25
CA GLN A 61 0.84 9.27 -1.36
C GLN A 61 1.79 8.54 -2.30
N VAL A 62 1.43 8.53 -3.59
CA VAL A 62 2.19 7.88 -4.66
C VAL A 62 2.49 8.88 -5.77
N GLU A 63 3.72 8.85 -6.29
CA GLU A 63 4.15 9.70 -7.40
C GLU A 63 3.53 9.22 -8.74
N LYS A 64 3.06 10.17 -9.57
CA LYS A 64 2.57 9.87 -10.92
C LYS A 64 3.73 9.78 -11.92
N LEU A 65 4.49 8.69 -11.86
CA LEU A 65 5.68 8.49 -12.70
C LEU A 65 5.39 8.57 -14.21
N THR A 66 4.25 8.05 -14.67
CA THR A 66 3.86 8.14 -16.09
C THR A 66 3.57 9.57 -16.52
N THR A 67 2.90 10.36 -15.68
CA THR A 67 2.58 11.76 -15.95
C THR A 67 3.84 12.62 -16.04
N ARG A 68 4.86 12.31 -15.23
CA ARG A 68 6.17 12.95 -15.28
C ARG A 68 6.89 12.77 -16.61
N ARG A 69 6.69 11.63 -17.29
CA ARG A 69 7.26 11.36 -18.62
C ARG A 69 6.51 12.07 -19.75
N LEU A 70 5.23 12.38 -19.54
CA LEU A 70 4.33 12.92 -20.57
C LEU A 70 4.24 14.46 -20.57
N LEU A 71 4.56 15.10 -19.44
CA LEU A 71 4.41 16.54 -19.26
C LEU A 71 5.74 17.14 -18.78
N SER A 72 5.92 18.44 -18.98
CA SER A 72 7.12 19.15 -18.49
C SER A 72 7.31 18.88 -16.98
N ASP A 73 8.54 18.56 -16.59
CA ASP A 73 8.95 18.18 -15.23
C ASP A 73 9.02 19.42 -14.31
N SER A 74 7.95 20.22 -14.30
CA SER A 74 7.90 21.50 -13.59
C SER A 74 7.39 21.37 -12.16
N GLU A 75 6.65 20.29 -11.82
CA GLU A 75 6.06 20.11 -10.49
C GLU A 75 5.97 18.62 -10.10
N LEU A 76 6.20 18.31 -8.81
CA LEU A 76 6.00 16.98 -8.23
C LEU A 76 4.50 16.65 -8.23
N ARG A 77 4.11 15.56 -8.89
CA ARG A 77 2.71 15.16 -9.04
C ARG A 77 2.40 13.94 -8.19
N ILE A 78 1.70 14.17 -7.08
CA ILE A 78 1.28 13.14 -6.13
C ILE A 78 -0.21 12.85 -6.30
N HIS A 79 -0.62 11.62 -6.04
CA HIS A 79 -2.01 11.27 -5.76
C HIS A 79 -2.11 10.37 -4.53
N HIS A 80 -3.30 10.36 -3.94
CA HIS A 80 -3.63 9.47 -2.83
C HIS A 80 -4.26 8.20 -3.37
N VAL A 81 -3.79 7.05 -2.87
CA VAL A 81 -4.35 5.74 -3.15
C VAL A 81 -4.61 5.00 -1.84
N THR A 82 -5.49 4.01 -1.89
CA THR A 82 -5.76 3.14 -0.74
C THR A 82 -4.49 2.36 -0.36
N ASN A 83 -4.15 2.34 0.92
CA ASN A 83 -3.06 1.54 1.45
C ASN A 83 -3.58 0.13 1.81
N PRO A 84 -3.15 -0.94 1.12
CA PRO A 84 -3.61 -2.29 1.42
C PRO A 84 -3.23 -2.75 2.85
N LEU A 85 -2.16 -2.21 3.43
CA LEU A 85 -1.74 -2.49 4.81
C LEU A 85 -2.67 -1.82 5.84
N GLY A 86 -3.24 -0.66 5.51
CA GLY A 86 -4.16 0.06 6.39
C GLY A 86 -5.57 -0.52 6.39
N VAL A 87 -6.06 -1.02 5.25
CA VAL A 87 -7.46 -1.46 5.11
C VAL A 87 -7.70 -2.96 5.26
N GLY A 88 -6.67 -3.81 5.25
CA GLY A 88 -6.70 -5.16 5.84
C GLY A 88 -7.87 -6.10 5.47
N GLY A 89 -8.49 -5.99 4.28
CA GLY A 89 -9.51 -6.92 3.78
C GLY A 89 -10.95 -6.71 4.31
N ILE A 90 -11.86 -6.48 3.35
CA ILE A 90 -13.30 -6.10 3.40
C ILE A 90 -13.56 -4.68 3.94
N THR A 91 -13.77 -3.76 3.00
CA THR A 91 -15.05 -3.03 2.98
C THR A 91 -15.83 -3.58 1.79
N ASP A 92 -16.98 -4.20 2.07
CA ASP A 92 -17.95 -4.52 1.05
C ASP A 92 -18.20 -3.30 0.18
N ALA A 93 -18.36 -3.54 -1.11
CA ALA A 93 -19.03 -2.61 -1.98
C ALA A 93 -20.39 -2.27 -1.34
N THR A 94 -20.50 -1.09 -0.73
CA THR A 94 -21.77 -0.41 -0.58
C THR A 94 -21.60 0.95 -1.24
N THR A 95 -21.89 0.96 -2.53
CA THR A 95 -22.86 1.86 -3.14
C THR A 95 -22.92 3.28 -2.57
N ILE A 96 -22.39 4.22 -3.33
CA ILE A 96 -23.17 5.38 -3.75
C ILE A 96 -23.13 5.34 -5.28
N SER A 97 -23.94 4.46 -5.88
CA SER A 97 -25.09 4.83 -6.73
C SER A 97 -24.96 6.19 -7.41
N GLU A 98 -24.94 6.15 -8.74
CA GLU A 98 -25.20 7.28 -9.62
C GLU A 98 -26.45 8.07 -9.20
N THR A 99 -26.34 9.40 -9.14
CA THR A 99 -27.27 10.37 -9.74
C THR A 99 -26.61 11.73 -9.84
#